data_AF-A0A317T4M6-F1
#
_entry.id   AF-A0A317T4M6-F1
#
_cell.length_a   1.000
_cell.length_b   1.000
_cell.length_c   1.000
_cell.angle_alpha   90.00
_cell.angle_beta   90.00
_cell.angle_gamma   90.00
#
_symmetry.space_group_name_H-M   'P 1'
#
loop_
_entity.id
_entity.type
_entity.pdbx_description
1 polymer ?
#
loop_
_entity_poly.entity_id
_entity_poly.type
_entity_poly.pdbx_seq_one_letter_code
_entity_poly.pdbx_strand_id
1 'polypeptide(L)'
;MDKDKLYHTIGKIAEEKYESICSKMSDNTATELDRNGGEVLAEIIALAKNRLTVAENEKLAEKGKDVWVERTSASHFPHIRLHGGALEDDPPEHNFDK
;
A
#
# COMPACT_ATOMS: atom_id res chain seq x y z
N MET A 1 -12.43 19.20 -6.37
CA MET A 1 -11.46 18.26 -6.99
C MET A 1 -11.95 16.86 -6.69
N ASP A 2 -12.03 16.01 -7.71
CA ASP A 2 -12.44 14.61 -7.54
C ASP A 2 -11.38 13.86 -6.71
N LYS A 3 -11.80 13.29 -5.56
CA LYS A 3 -10.91 12.62 -4.61
C LYS A 3 -10.32 11.35 -5.20
N ASP A 4 -11.10 10.59 -5.97
CA ASP A 4 -10.63 9.34 -6.57
C ASP A 4 -9.58 9.61 -7.63
N LYS A 5 -9.83 10.65 -8.44
CA LYS A 5 -8.84 11.15 -9.41
C LYS A 5 -7.56 11.63 -8.72
N LEU A 6 -7.66 12.33 -7.58
CA LEU A 6 -6.51 12.76 -6.80
C LEU A 6 -5.71 11.54 -6.30
N TYR A 7 -6.35 10.59 -5.62
CA TYR A 7 -5.68 9.43 -5.06
C TYR A 7 -5.04 8.55 -6.13
N HIS A 8 -5.72 8.34 -7.26
CA HIS A 8 -5.14 7.65 -8.41
C HIS A 8 -3.89 8.37 -8.93
N THR A 9 -3.95 9.69 -9.05
CA THR A 9 -2.81 10.50 -9.52
C THR A 9 -1.64 10.43 -8.54
N ILE A 10 -1.89 10.49 -7.23
CA ILE A 10 -0.86 10.34 -6.20
C ILE A 10 -0.21 8.96 -6.28
N GLY A 11 -1.00 7.89 -6.38
CA GLY A 11 -0.48 6.52 -6.50
C GLY A 11 0.43 6.35 -7.71
N LYS A 12 -0.02 6.86 -8.88
CA LYS A 12 0.79 6.85 -10.10
C LYS A 12 2.12 7.58 -9.93
N ILE A 13 2.10 8.79 -9.37
CA ILE A 13 3.33 9.59 -9.16
C ILE A 13 4.26 8.90 -8.15
N ALA A 14 3.72 8.23 -7.12
CA ALA A 14 4.51 7.49 -6.15
C ALA A 14 5.26 6.31 -6.80
N GLU A 15 4.60 5.55 -7.67
CA GLU A 15 5.23 4.46 -8.44
C GLU A 15 6.30 4.99 -9.40
N GLU A 16 5.99 6.04 -10.18
CA GLU A 16 6.96 6.68 -11.10
C GLU A 16 8.18 7.22 -10.34
N LYS A 17 7.98 7.79 -9.15
CA LYS A 17 9.07 8.28 -8.30
C LYS A 17 9.93 7.13 -7.76
N TYR A 18 9.31 6.03 -7.35
CA TYR A 18 10.00 4.83 -6.90
C TYR A 18 10.87 4.25 -8.02
N GLU A 19 10.33 4.11 -9.23
CA GLU A 19 11.08 3.66 -10.41
C GLU A 19 12.27 4.57 -10.73
N SER A 20 12.07 5.89 -10.65
CA SER A 20 13.15 6.87 -10.83
C SER A 20 14.28 6.69 -9.80
N ILE A 21 13.94 6.44 -8.53
CA ILE A 21 14.93 6.16 -7.48
C ILE A 21 15.67 4.84 -7.76
N CYS A 22 14.95 3.78 -8.13
CA CYS A 22 15.56 2.50 -8.51
C CYS A 22 16.54 2.64 -9.69
N SER A 23 16.22 3.48 -10.68
CA SER A 23 17.14 3.83 -11.76
C SER A 23 18.41 4.50 -11.22
N LYS A 24 18.28 5.54 -10.38
CA LYS A 24 19.44 6.20 -9.76
C LYS A 24 20.31 5.24 -8.94
N MET A 25 19.68 4.30 -8.23
CA MET A 25 20.38 3.28 -7.45
C MET A 25 21.18 2.34 -8.37
N SER A 26 20.59 1.95 -9.50
CA SER A 26 21.24 1.10 -10.51
C SER A 26 22.43 1.81 -11.17
N ASP A 27 22.29 3.12 -11.42
CA ASP A 27 23.35 3.96 -12.00
C ASP A 27 24.40 4.41 -10.95
N ASN A 28 24.26 3.98 -9.69
CA ASN A 28 25.09 4.39 -8.56
C ASN A 28 25.17 5.93 -8.36
N THR A 29 24.09 6.64 -8.70
CA THR A 29 23.94 8.10 -8.53
C THR A 29 22.96 8.48 -7.42
N ALA A 30 22.33 7.48 -6.78
CA ALA A 30 21.39 7.70 -5.68
C ALA A 30 22.08 8.24 -4.42
N THR A 31 21.54 9.34 -3.89
CA THR A 31 21.90 9.88 -2.57
C THR A 31 21.29 9.03 -1.44
N GLU A 32 21.72 9.25 -0.19
CA GLU A 32 21.08 8.64 0.98
C GLU A 32 19.59 9.03 1.08
N LEU A 33 19.24 10.27 0.72
CA LEU A 33 17.85 10.73 0.69
C LEU A 33 17.03 9.98 -0.36
N ASP A 34 17.60 9.69 -1.54
CA ASP A 34 16.92 8.88 -2.55
C ASP A 34 16.67 7.46 -2.02
N ARG A 35 17.65 6.86 -1.33
CA ARG A 35 17.54 5.49 -0.79
C ARG A 35 16.45 5.40 0.29
N ASN A 36 16.49 6.27 1.29
CA ASN A 36 15.49 6.33 2.35
C ASN A 36 14.09 6.62 1.78
N GLY A 37 14.01 7.52 0.79
CA GLY A 37 12.75 7.80 0.09
C GLY A 37 12.24 6.59 -0.70
N GLY A 38 13.14 5.83 -1.32
CA GLY A 38 12.82 4.59 -2.03
C GLY A 38 12.26 3.50 -1.12
N GLU A 39 12.84 3.33 0.08
CA GLU A 39 12.35 2.37 1.08
C GLU A 39 10.91 2.68 1.52
N VAL A 40 10.63 3.95 1.84
CA VAL A 40 9.26 4.37 2.23
C VAL A 40 8.28 4.20 1.08
N LEU A 41 8.66 4.55 -0.15
CA LEU A 41 7.79 4.35 -1.31
C LEU A 41 7.52 2.86 -1.58
N ALA A 42 8.53 2.00 -1.42
CA ALA A 42 8.36 0.56 -1.54
C ALA A 42 7.35 0.01 -0.52
N GLU A 43 7.42 0.47 0.72
CA GLU A 43 6.46 0.09 1.77
C GLU A 43 5.03 0.56 1.44
N ILE A 44 4.86 1.82 1.00
CA ILE A 44 3.56 2.35 0.58
C ILE A 44 2.97 1.55 -0.58
N ILE A 45 3.79 1.22 -1.60
CA ILE A 45 3.35 0.43 -2.75
C ILE A 45 2.95 -0.98 -2.32
N ALA A 46 3.73 -1.62 -1.43
CA ALA A 46 3.41 -2.94 -0.89
C ALA A 46 2.10 -2.93 -0.08
N LEU A 47 1.89 -1.90 0.76
CA LEU A 47 0.64 -1.68 1.48
C LEU A 47 -0.56 -1.52 0.55
N ALA A 48 -0.42 -0.71 -0.50
CA ALA A 48 -1.49 -0.48 -1.48
C ALA A 48 -1.85 -1.76 -2.23
N LYS A 49 -0.85 -2.52 -2.70
CA LYS A 49 -1.06 -3.83 -3.35
C LYS A 49 -1.77 -4.81 -2.43
N ASN A 50 -1.34 -4.90 -1.18
CA ASN A 50 -1.98 -5.76 -0.18
C ASN A 50 -3.45 -5.39 0.03
N ARG A 51 -3.79 -4.10 0.15
CA ARG A 51 -5.18 -3.65 0.27
C ARG A 51 -6.04 -4.06 -0.93
N LEU A 52 -5.52 -3.91 -2.14
CA LEU A 52 -6.22 -4.31 -3.36
C LEU A 52 -6.45 -5.82 -3.42
N THR A 53 -5.41 -6.61 -3.13
CA THR A 53 -5.50 -8.08 -3.08
C THR A 53 -6.50 -8.56 -2.04
N VAL A 54 -6.51 -7.96 -0.83
CA VAL A 54 -7.50 -8.29 0.21
C VAL A 54 -8.92 -7.99 -0.28
N ALA A 55 -9.16 -6.82 -0.88
CA ALA A 55 -10.47 -6.46 -1.40
C ALA A 55 -10.95 -7.36 -2.54
N GLU A 56 -10.04 -7.88 -3.37
CA GLU A 56 -10.36 -8.88 -4.40
C GLU A 56 -10.68 -10.24 -3.80
N ASN A 57 -9.90 -10.66 -2.81
CA ASN A 57 -10.07 -11.89 -2.07
C ASN A 57 -11.41 -11.95 -1.33
N GLU A 58 -11.82 -10.87 -0.67
CA GLU A 58 -13.13 -10.77 -0.01
C GLU A 58 -14.27 -10.95 -1.02
N LYS A 59 -14.19 -10.30 -2.19
CA LYS A 59 -15.17 -10.47 -3.28
C LYS A 59 -15.21 -11.90 -3.84
N LEU A 60 -14.09 -12.62 -3.81
CA LEU A 60 -14.02 -14.03 -4.22
C LEU A 60 -14.63 -14.95 -3.15
N ALA A 61 -14.33 -14.69 -1.88
CA ALA A 61 -14.88 -15.41 -0.73
C ALA A 61 -16.41 -15.32 -0.67
N GLU A 62 -16.97 -14.12 -0.85
CA GLU A 62 -18.42 -13.90 -0.94
C GLU A 62 -19.10 -14.71 -2.05
N LYS A 63 -18.34 -15.05 -3.10
CA LYS A 63 -18.80 -15.85 -4.24
C LYS A 63 -18.53 -17.35 -4.07
N GLY A 64 -18.08 -17.78 -2.88
CA GLY A 64 -17.76 -19.17 -2.56
C GLY A 64 -16.58 -19.73 -3.35
N LYS A 65 -15.68 -18.86 -3.83
CA LYS A 65 -14.48 -19.26 -4.59
C LYS A 65 -13.26 -19.35 -3.68
N ASP A 66 -12.29 -20.16 -4.10
CA ASP A 66 -11.00 -20.24 -3.41
C ASP A 66 -10.28 -18.89 -3.43
N VAL A 67 -9.68 -18.55 -2.28
CA VAL A 67 -9.06 -17.26 -2.00
C VAL A 67 -7.55 -17.46 -1.90
N TRP A 68 -6.78 -16.57 -2.53
CA TRP A 68 -5.32 -16.64 -2.46
C TRP A 68 -4.79 -15.77 -1.32
N VAL A 69 -4.22 -16.40 -0.29
CA VAL A 69 -3.57 -15.71 0.84
C VAL A 69 -2.06 -15.88 0.72
N GLU A 70 -1.35 -14.81 0.36
CA GLU A 70 0.11 -14.80 0.45
C GLU A 70 0.53 -14.80 1.92
N ARG A 71 1.23 -15.84 2.38
CA ARG A 71 1.83 -15.85 3.72
C ARG A 71 3.12 -15.03 3.68
N THR A 72 3.04 -13.75 4.01
CA THR A 72 4.16 -12.79 4.08
C THR A 72 5.19 -13.05 5.20
N SER A 73 5.41 -14.32 5.58
CA SER A 73 6.41 -14.67 6.59
C SER A 73 7.86 -14.59 6.08
N ALA A 74 8.09 -14.62 4.77
CA ALA A 74 9.43 -14.71 4.17
C ALA A 74 9.92 -13.44 3.44
N SER A 75 9.01 -12.59 2.93
CA SER A 75 9.35 -11.35 2.25
C SER A 75 8.88 -10.16 3.10
N HIS A 76 9.85 -9.37 3.55
CA HIS A 76 9.79 -8.03 4.14
C HIS A 76 8.39 -7.38 4.24
N PHE A 77 8.10 -6.80 5.41
CA PHE A 77 6.86 -6.14 5.86
C PHE A 77 5.89 -7.03 6.68
N PRO A 78 6.33 -7.60 7.82
CA PRO A 78 5.47 -8.36 8.76
C PRO A 78 4.37 -7.52 9.42
N HIS A 79 4.39 -6.19 9.29
CA HIS A 79 3.40 -5.28 9.86
C HIS A 79 2.19 -5.04 8.96
N ILE A 80 2.21 -5.53 7.72
CA ILE A 80 1.05 -5.46 6.82
C ILE A 80 0.12 -6.63 7.17
N ARG A 81 -0.76 -6.39 8.14
CA ARG A 81 -1.75 -7.35 8.61
C ARG A 81 -2.66 -7.73 7.43
N LEU A 82 -2.51 -8.96 6.93
CA LEU A 82 -3.29 -9.57 5.83
C LEU A 82 -4.79 -9.78 6.12
N HIS A 83 -5.28 -9.23 7.23
CA HIS A 83 -6.70 -9.16 7.57
C HIS A 83 -7.05 -7.69 7.77
N GLY A 84 -7.62 -7.05 6.74
CA GLY A 84 -8.48 -5.85 6.82
C GLY A 84 -8.05 -4.65 7.68
N GLY A 85 -6.80 -4.54 8.11
CA GLY A 85 -6.43 -3.60 9.16
C GLY A 85 -6.04 -2.22 8.64
N ALA A 86 -7.03 -1.38 8.33
CA ALA A 86 -6.95 0.10 8.37
C ALA A 86 -8.27 0.82 8.02
N LEU A 87 -9.41 0.13 7.88
CA LEU A 87 -10.73 0.77 7.74
C LEU A 87 -11.57 0.71 9.02
N GLU A 88 -11.24 -0.16 9.97
CA GLU A 88 -11.89 -0.21 11.30
C GLU A 88 -11.19 0.68 12.36
N ASP A 89 -10.09 1.34 11.99
CA ASP A 89 -9.35 2.32 12.82
C ASP A 89 -9.62 3.77 12.37
N ASP A 90 -10.73 4.02 11.66
CA ASP A 90 -11.28 5.39 11.70
C ASP A 90 -11.51 5.71 13.18
N PRO A 91 -10.99 6.83 13.71
CA PRO A 91 -11.31 7.23 15.07
C PRO A 91 -12.83 7.21 15.18
N PRO A 92 -13.42 6.60 16.24
CA PRO A 92 -14.86 6.60 16.40
C PRO A 92 -15.32 8.04 16.19
N GLU A 93 -16.30 8.26 15.32
CA GLU A 93 -16.92 9.58 15.19
C GLU A 93 -17.33 10.00 16.59
N HIS A 94 -16.51 10.85 17.20
CA HIS A 94 -16.74 11.37 18.51
C HIS A 94 -17.87 12.38 18.35
N ASN A 95 -19.10 11.87 18.37
CA ASN A 95 -20.27 12.66 18.73
C ASN A 95 -20.12 13.03 20.20
N PHE A 96 -19.22 13.98 20.49
CA PHE A 96 -19.33 14.79 21.69
C PHE A 96 -20.47 15.76 21.44
N ASP A 97 -21.65 15.37 21.93
CA ASP A 97 -22.60 16.22 22.67
C ASP A 97 -24.07 15.80 22.42
N LYS A 98 -24.57 14.98 23.33
CA LYS A 98 -25.89 15.16 23.96
C LYS A 98 -25.72 15.13 25.47
#